data_AF-A0A938CSD2-F1
#
_entry.id   AF-A0A938CSD2-F1
#
_cell.length_a   1.000
_cell.length_b   1.000
_cell.length_c   1.000
_cell.angle_alpha   90.00
_cell.angle_beta   90.00
_cell.angle_gamma   90.00
#
_symmetry.space_group_name_H-M   'P 1'
#
loop_
_entity.id
_entity.type
_entity.pdbx_description
1 polymer ?
#
loop_
_entity_poly.entity_id
_entity_poly.type
_entity_poly.pdbx_seq_one_letter_code
_entity_poly.pdbx_strand_id
1 'polypeptide(L)'
;MKYLGIVLATVLLTLLARAYVPAVVWPKAPIRTPPMEVAPHWLRIASDCDEMNAEERQREELVVQVLRDFRRHATMLVAAKRHLGNDQYRWIDEKTTRRLCLDRRSDDEIAKITLADRTFAGSYLNGDELRLARRLGPRDPKIVEAVAATAFRKFAIINDYGVRHDIRSLARVVLAEFGDVATPWSEQAFEAINTNDALGTTAAQLALAAGHPQALARITALLDDILKDNPKDPIPRLARNRFYELAHALALLGPRAQPHAGAVVQIMSRKVQSWAPPFGMLELSPRRMCRVLQLIGGSEAETILLKEVCRPKVDTWEQ
;
A
#
# COMPACT_ATOMS: atom_id res chain seq x y z
N MET A 1 -69.53 7.10 -10.50
CA MET A 1 -68.94 5.75 -10.34
C MET A 1 -67.96 5.28 -11.42
N LYS A 2 -67.79 5.96 -12.57
CA LYS A 2 -66.81 5.55 -13.61
C LYS A 2 -65.35 5.92 -13.32
N TYR A 3 -65.08 6.87 -12.43
CA TYR A 3 -63.72 7.36 -12.14
C TYR A 3 -62.94 6.52 -11.12
N LEU A 4 -63.60 5.68 -10.33
CA LEU A 4 -62.93 4.87 -9.31
C LEU A 4 -62.18 3.66 -9.90
N GLY A 5 -62.65 3.13 -11.03
CA GLY A 5 -62.04 1.97 -11.69
C GLY A 5 -60.71 2.27 -12.38
N ILE A 6 -60.56 3.48 -12.91
CA ILE A 6 -59.34 3.88 -13.64
C ILE A 6 -58.17 4.08 -12.66
N VAL A 7 -58.42 4.69 -11.50
CA VAL A 7 -57.39 4.94 -10.47
C VAL A 7 -56.91 3.62 -9.87
N LEU A 8 -57.80 2.66 -9.62
CA LEU A 8 -57.40 1.35 -9.10
C LEU A 8 -56.53 0.56 -10.09
N ALA A 9 -56.84 0.63 -11.39
CA ALA A 9 -56.06 -0.04 -12.42
C ALA A 9 -54.64 0.56 -12.57
N THR A 10 -54.48 1.86 -12.38
CA THR A 10 -53.14 2.50 -12.48
C THR A 10 -52.25 2.17 -11.28
N VAL A 11 -52.83 2.10 -10.08
CA VAL A 11 -52.10 1.72 -8.85
C VAL A 11 -51.70 0.24 -8.88
N LEU A 12 -52.57 -0.64 -9.41
CA LEU A 12 -52.24 -2.06 -9.53
C LEU A 12 -51.13 -2.30 -10.56
N LEU A 13 -51.13 -1.57 -11.69
CA LEU A 13 -50.06 -1.69 -12.70
C LEU A 13 -48.71 -1.19 -12.18
N THR A 14 -48.68 -0.13 -11.36
CA THR A 14 -47.43 0.37 -10.77
C THR A 14 -46.89 -0.55 -9.66
N LEU A 15 -47.77 -1.21 -8.90
CA LEU A 15 -47.37 -2.21 -7.92
C LEU A 15 -46.85 -3.49 -8.58
N LEU A 16 -47.47 -3.95 -9.67
CA LEU A 16 -47.00 -5.12 -10.42
C LEU A 16 -45.70 -4.83 -11.19
N ALA A 17 -45.50 -3.62 -11.71
CA ALA A 17 -44.26 -3.22 -12.36
C ALA A 17 -43.07 -3.15 -11.38
N ARG A 18 -43.31 -2.88 -10.09
CA ARG A 18 -42.26 -2.94 -9.05
C ARG A 18 -41.93 -4.35 -8.56
N ALA A 19 -42.87 -5.30 -8.68
CA ALA A 19 -42.66 -6.67 -8.25
C ALA A 19 -41.86 -7.53 -9.25
N TYR A 20 -41.66 -7.05 -10.48
CA TYR A 20 -41.05 -7.82 -11.57
C TYR A 20 -39.86 -7.11 -12.23
N VAL A 21 -39.02 -6.43 -11.45
CA VAL A 21 -37.65 -6.17 -11.88
C VAL A 21 -36.82 -7.31 -11.29
N PRO A 22 -36.48 -8.37 -12.07
CA PRO A 22 -35.52 -9.35 -11.60
C PRO A 22 -34.28 -8.57 -11.20
N ALA A 23 -33.86 -8.73 -9.94
CA ALA A 23 -32.63 -8.12 -9.48
C ALA A 23 -31.54 -8.56 -10.47
N VAL A 24 -31.07 -7.63 -11.29
CA VAL A 24 -29.92 -7.88 -12.15
C VAL A 24 -28.78 -8.11 -11.17
N VAL A 25 -28.52 -9.39 -10.89
CA VAL A 25 -27.37 -9.84 -10.12
C VAL A 25 -26.19 -9.58 -11.03
N TRP A 26 -25.72 -8.33 -11.04
CA TRP A 26 -24.44 -7.99 -11.64
C TRP A 26 -23.42 -8.92 -10.98
N PRO A 27 -22.71 -9.77 -11.75
CA PRO A 27 -21.66 -10.59 -11.19
C PRO A 27 -20.73 -9.65 -10.43
N LYS A 28 -20.56 -9.90 -9.12
CA LYS A 28 -19.67 -9.08 -8.27
C LYS A 28 -18.32 -9.09 -8.97
N ALA A 29 -17.94 -7.96 -9.56
CA ALA A 29 -16.64 -7.84 -10.21
C ALA A 29 -15.57 -8.34 -9.24
N PRO A 30 -14.65 -9.22 -9.67
CA PRO A 30 -13.64 -9.77 -8.78
C PRO A 30 -12.89 -8.61 -8.13
N ILE A 31 -12.71 -8.69 -6.81
CA ILE A 31 -11.91 -7.72 -6.07
C ILE A 31 -10.51 -7.76 -6.68
N ARG A 32 -10.13 -6.70 -7.39
CA ARG A 32 -8.80 -6.59 -7.98
C ARG A 32 -7.84 -6.21 -6.88
N THR A 33 -6.89 -7.08 -6.57
CA THR A 33 -5.67 -6.71 -5.85
C THR A 33 -4.73 -6.04 -6.86
N PRO A 34 -4.59 -4.71 -6.85
CA PRO A 34 -3.64 -4.07 -7.73
C PRO A 34 -2.24 -4.53 -7.31
N PRO A 35 -1.24 -4.47 -8.21
CA PRO A 35 0.14 -4.37 -7.75
C PRO A 35 0.23 -3.32 -6.66
N MET A 36 0.93 -3.64 -5.59
CA MET A 36 1.31 -2.63 -4.63
C MET A 36 2.18 -1.58 -5.33
N GLU A 37 1.64 -0.36 -5.47
CA GLU A 37 2.43 0.79 -5.91
C GLU A 37 3.15 1.48 -4.74
N VAL A 38 2.88 1.04 -3.51
CA VAL A 38 3.45 1.59 -2.29
C VAL A 38 4.66 0.74 -1.89
N ALA A 39 5.84 1.06 -2.42
CA ALA A 39 7.06 0.68 -1.72
C ALA A 39 6.92 1.10 -0.24
N PRO A 40 7.32 0.25 0.74
CA PRO A 40 7.30 0.61 2.15
C PRO A 40 7.89 2.01 2.42
N HIS A 41 7.40 2.74 3.42
CA HIS A 41 7.71 4.16 3.60
C HIS A 41 9.18 4.31 3.96
N TRP A 42 9.77 3.36 4.69
CA TRP A 42 11.20 3.39 4.98
C TRP A 42 12.10 3.29 3.73
N LEU A 43 11.63 2.72 2.61
CA LEU A 43 12.33 2.85 1.32
C LEU A 43 12.41 4.32 0.84
N ARG A 44 11.50 5.17 1.32
CA ARG A 44 11.41 6.62 1.11
C ARG A 44 11.94 7.47 2.28
N ILE A 45 12.11 6.93 3.49
CA ILE A 45 12.40 7.74 4.71
C ILE A 45 13.87 8.11 4.84
N ALA A 46 14.81 7.31 4.33
CA ALA A 46 16.23 7.65 4.42
C ALA A 46 16.62 8.74 3.39
N SER A 47 16.30 10.01 3.68
CA SER A 47 17.27 11.10 3.93
C SER A 47 16.81 12.51 3.53
N ASP A 48 15.80 12.70 2.68
CA ASP A 48 15.56 14.03 2.10
C ASP A 48 14.10 14.49 2.31
N CYS A 49 13.80 15.13 3.44
CA CYS A 49 12.65 16.03 3.54
C CYS A 49 13.09 17.44 3.91
N ASP A 50 12.37 18.43 3.40
CA ASP A 50 12.59 19.83 3.73
C ASP A 50 11.79 20.20 4.97
N GLU A 51 12.35 21.07 5.81
CA GLU A 51 11.58 21.67 6.91
C GLU A 51 10.41 22.52 6.38
N MET A 52 9.30 22.50 7.11
CA MET A 52 8.14 23.33 6.80
C MET A 52 8.43 24.81 7.02
N ASN A 53 7.96 25.65 6.09
CA ASN A 53 7.97 27.10 6.26
C ASN A 53 6.86 27.54 7.24
N ALA A 54 6.75 28.85 7.52
CA ALA A 54 5.77 29.37 8.48
C ALA A 54 4.32 29.10 8.05
N GLU A 55 4.01 29.22 6.75
CA GLU A 55 2.66 29.01 6.23
C GLU A 55 2.26 27.53 6.27
N GLU A 56 3.18 26.63 5.91
CA GLU A 56 2.96 25.18 5.96
C GLU A 56 2.74 24.70 7.39
N ARG A 57 3.51 25.22 8.36
CA ARG A 57 3.28 24.98 9.79
C ARG A 57 1.92 25.48 10.23
N GLN A 58 1.54 26.69 9.86
CA GLN A 58 0.22 27.24 10.19
C GLN A 58 -0.93 26.38 9.61
N ARG A 59 -0.77 25.85 8.39
CA ARG A 59 -1.73 24.91 7.79
C ARG A 59 -1.79 23.59 8.56
N GLU A 60 -0.64 23.02 8.96
CA GLU A 60 -0.61 21.81 9.78
C GLU A 60 -1.29 22.05 11.14
N GLU A 61 -0.98 23.16 11.82
CA GLU A 61 -1.60 23.56 13.09
C GLU A 61 -3.12 23.68 12.96
N LEU A 62 -3.62 24.28 11.87
CA LEU A 62 -5.05 24.35 11.60
C LEU A 62 -5.67 22.96 11.46
N VAL A 63 -5.00 22.03 10.79
CA VAL A 63 -5.49 20.65 10.63
C VAL A 63 -5.48 19.91 11.97
N VAL A 64 -4.45 20.10 12.80
CA VAL A 64 -4.38 19.57 14.17
C VAL A 64 -5.50 20.15 15.03
N GLN A 65 -5.79 21.44 14.89
CA GLN A 65 -6.92 22.08 15.57
C GLN A 65 -8.26 21.50 15.13
N VAL A 66 -8.46 21.27 13.83
CA VAL A 66 -9.66 20.61 13.30
C VAL A 66 -9.83 19.22 13.93
N LEU A 67 -8.75 18.44 13.98
CA LEU A 67 -8.75 17.12 14.61
C LEU A 67 -9.11 17.19 16.11
N ARG A 68 -8.66 18.25 16.80
CA ARG A 68 -8.91 18.46 18.24
C ARG A 68 -10.34 18.86 18.53
N ASP A 69 -10.85 19.86 17.81
CA ASP A 69 -12.04 20.63 18.18
C ASP A 69 -13.30 20.13 17.46
N PHE A 70 -13.16 19.54 16.27
CA PHE A 70 -14.29 19.14 15.42
C PHE A 70 -14.62 17.65 15.52
N ARG A 71 -14.44 17.03 16.70
CA ARG A 71 -14.66 15.58 16.91
C ARG A 71 -16.07 15.09 16.57
N ARG A 72 -17.06 15.98 16.57
CA ARG A 72 -18.45 15.65 16.21
C ARG A 72 -18.75 15.78 14.72
N HIS A 73 -17.83 16.30 13.92
CA HIS A 73 -18.00 16.51 12.49
C HIS A 73 -17.23 15.45 11.69
N ALA A 74 -17.89 14.33 11.39
CA ALA A 74 -17.27 13.16 10.74
C ALA A 74 -16.49 13.51 9.46
N THR A 75 -17.03 14.38 8.60
CA THR A 75 -16.36 14.78 7.34
C THR A 75 -15.07 15.55 7.60
N MET A 76 -15.06 16.44 8.58
CA MET A 76 -13.86 17.23 8.95
C MET A 76 -12.79 16.33 9.57
N LEU A 77 -13.19 15.38 10.42
CA LEU A 77 -12.28 14.39 10.98
C LEU A 77 -11.65 13.51 9.91
N VAL A 78 -12.44 13.01 8.95
CA VAL A 78 -11.91 12.21 7.84
C VAL A 78 -10.92 13.02 7.01
N ALA A 79 -11.24 14.28 6.70
CA ALA A 79 -10.32 15.18 5.97
C ALA A 79 -9.02 15.43 6.76
N ALA A 80 -9.10 15.69 8.06
CA ALA A 80 -7.94 15.90 8.91
C ALA A 80 -7.08 14.64 9.01
N LYS A 81 -7.66 13.46 9.30
CA LYS A 81 -6.95 12.17 9.32
C LYS A 81 -6.28 11.88 7.99
N ARG A 82 -6.96 12.14 6.87
CA ARG A 82 -6.39 11.95 5.52
C ARG A 82 -5.21 12.88 5.28
N HIS A 83 -5.34 14.17 5.62
CA HIS A 83 -4.26 15.13 5.47
C HIS A 83 -3.05 14.71 6.30
N LEU A 84 -3.26 14.41 7.58
CA LEU A 84 -2.18 14.03 8.50
C LEU A 84 -1.58 12.65 8.17
N GLY A 85 -2.35 11.70 7.66
CA GLY A 85 -1.84 10.39 7.26
C GLY A 85 -1.00 10.41 5.98
N ASN A 86 -1.17 11.41 5.11
CA ASN A 86 -0.45 11.50 3.85
C ASN A 86 0.86 12.28 3.99
N ASP A 87 1.89 11.84 3.25
CA ASP A 87 3.10 12.62 3.02
C ASP A 87 2.74 14.00 2.45
N GLN A 88 3.30 15.06 3.03
CA GLN A 88 3.14 16.42 2.54
C GLN A 88 4.29 16.76 1.58
N TYR A 89 3.99 17.54 0.55
CA TYR A 89 4.96 17.90 -0.49
C TYR A 89 4.90 19.40 -0.80
N ARG A 90 6.08 20.00 -0.99
CA ARG A 90 6.27 21.34 -1.54
C ARG A 90 6.69 21.25 -3.00
N TRP A 91 6.03 22.01 -3.86
CA TRP A 91 6.47 22.19 -5.24
C TRP A 91 7.64 23.18 -5.26
N ILE A 92 8.78 22.77 -5.81
CA ILE A 92 9.92 23.67 -6.05
C ILE A 92 9.79 24.31 -7.43
N ASP A 93 9.36 23.51 -8.39
CA ASP A 93 9.06 23.90 -9.77
C ASP A 93 7.91 23.02 -10.30
N GLU A 94 7.54 23.15 -11.57
CA GLU A 94 6.43 22.42 -12.19
C GLU A 94 6.57 20.89 -12.21
N LYS A 95 7.80 20.38 -12.06
CA LYS A 95 8.15 18.96 -12.20
C LYS A 95 8.74 18.36 -10.92
N THR A 96 9.23 19.21 -10.02
CA THR A 96 9.96 18.79 -8.82
C THR A 96 9.15 19.09 -7.57
N THR A 97 8.88 18.04 -6.80
CA THR A 97 8.35 18.15 -5.45
C THR A 97 9.37 17.66 -4.43
N ARG A 98 9.38 18.29 -3.25
CA ARG A 98 10.11 17.79 -2.08
C ARG A 98 9.14 17.44 -0.97
N ARG A 99 9.42 16.31 -0.31
CA ARG A 99 8.65 15.90 0.86
C ARG A 99 8.92 16.87 2.00
N LEU A 100 7.91 17.23 2.76
CA LEU A 100 8.04 18.06 3.96
C LEU A 100 8.24 17.18 5.19
N CYS A 101 9.17 17.57 6.07
CA CYS A 101 9.29 17.01 7.40
C CYS A 101 8.23 17.64 8.29
N LEU A 102 7.55 16.80 9.06
CA LEU A 102 6.53 17.26 9.99
C LEU A 102 7.19 17.62 11.31
N ASP A 103 6.64 18.61 12.00
CA ASP A 103 7.18 19.00 13.30
C ASP A 103 6.94 17.87 14.31
N ARG A 104 7.99 17.49 15.06
CA ARG A 104 7.90 16.42 16.07
C ARG A 104 6.84 16.72 17.12
N ARG A 105 6.70 17.99 17.49
CA ARG A 105 5.68 18.44 18.45
C ARG A 105 4.27 18.18 17.93
N SER A 106 4.03 18.47 16.64
CA SER A 106 2.76 18.18 15.98
C SER A 106 2.47 16.68 16.00
N ASP A 107 3.46 15.82 15.74
CA ASP A 107 3.28 14.37 15.74
C ASP A 107 2.83 13.82 17.11
N ASP A 108 3.43 14.28 18.21
CA ASP A 108 3.04 13.84 19.56
C ASP A 108 1.62 14.31 19.93
N GLU A 109 1.27 15.53 19.52
CA GLU A 109 -0.08 16.04 19.71
C GLU A 109 -1.11 15.27 18.89
N ILE A 110 -0.83 14.97 17.62
CA ILE A 110 -1.69 14.17 16.75
C ILE A 110 -1.91 12.78 17.38
N ALA A 111 -0.83 12.14 17.88
CA ALA A 111 -0.95 10.87 18.58
C ALA A 111 -1.89 10.95 19.78
N LYS A 112 -1.69 11.95 20.65
CA LYS A 112 -2.54 12.16 21.83
C LYS A 112 -4.00 12.38 21.46
N ILE A 113 -4.29 13.21 20.45
CA ILE A 113 -5.66 13.52 20.03
C ILE A 113 -6.32 12.26 19.43
N THR A 114 -5.64 11.56 18.53
CA THR A 114 -6.19 10.36 17.85
C THR A 114 -6.49 9.21 18.81
N LEU A 115 -5.62 9.00 19.81
CA LEU A 115 -5.83 8.02 20.86
C LEU A 115 -7.02 8.40 21.76
N ALA A 116 -7.15 9.68 22.12
CA ALA A 116 -8.27 10.18 22.91
C ALA A 116 -9.62 10.12 22.17
N ASP A 117 -9.60 10.29 20.84
CA ASP A 117 -10.77 10.20 19.97
C ASP A 117 -11.16 8.75 19.62
N ARG A 118 -10.48 7.75 20.21
CA ARG A 118 -10.75 6.33 19.94
C ARG A 118 -10.63 5.95 18.46
N THR A 119 -9.80 6.67 17.69
CA THR A 119 -9.55 6.38 16.26
C THR A 119 -9.11 4.94 16.04
N PHE A 120 -8.32 4.39 16.96
CA PHE A 120 -7.81 3.02 16.91
C PHE A 120 -8.63 2.01 17.73
N ALA A 121 -9.83 2.37 18.20
CA ALA A 121 -10.68 1.46 18.96
C ALA A 121 -11.68 0.68 18.07
N GLY A 122 -11.74 0.98 16.77
CA GLY A 122 -12.61 0.30 15.82
C GLY A 122 -12.20 -1.16 15.60
N SER A 123 -13.14 -1.97 15.08
CA SER A 123 -12.84 -3.38 14.74
C SER A 123 -11.89 -3.52 13.54
N TYR A 124 -11.71 -2.46 12.75
CA TYR A 124 -10.74 -2.33 11.68
C TYR A 124 -10.48 -0.85 11.40
N LEU A 125 -9.35 -0.57 10.76
CA LEU A 125 -8.96 0.75 10.28
C LEU A 125 -9.30 0.88 8.79
N ASN A 126 -9.75 2.06 8.36
CA ASN A 126 -9.86 2.37 6.94
C ASN A 126 -8.50 2.78 6.34
N GLY A 127 -8.46 3.10 5.04
CA GLY A 127 -7.22 3.45 4.36
C GLY A 127 -6.52 4.71 4.91
N ASP A 128 -7.28 5.72 5.34
CA ASP A 128 -6.71 6.95 5.88
C ASP A 128 -6.19 6.73 7.31
N GLU A 129 -6.89 5.92 8.10
CA GLU A 129 -6.48 5.53 9.45
C GLU A 129 -5.24 4.63 9.45
N LEU A 130 -5.08 3.76 8.45
CA LEU A 130 -3.86 2.98 8.26
C LEU A 130 -2.66 3.87 7.91
N ARG A 131 -2.85 4.88 7.06
CA ARG A 131 -1.77 5.85 6.74
C ARG A 131 -1.41 6.70 7.95
N LEU A 132 -2.40 7.10 8.74
CA LEU A 132 -2.18 7.80 10.00
C LEU A 132 -1.45 6.90 11.02
N ALA A 133 -1.86 5.64 11.18
CA ALA A 133 -1.18 4.67 12.04
C ALA A 133 0.28 4.48 11.62
N ARG A 134 0.54 4.37 10.31
CA ARG A 134 1.89 4.28 9.73
C ARG A 134 2.75 5.48 10.11
N ARG A 135 2.23 6.71 9.98
CA ARG A 135 2.94 7.94 10.36
C ARG A 135 3.22 7.99 11.86
N LEU A 136 2.23 7.65 12.69
CA LEU A 136 2.40 7.66 14.13
C LEU A 136 3.35 6.56 14.60
N GLY A 137 3.46 5.45 13.88
CA GLY A 137 4.33 4.35 14.26
C GLY A 137 3.82 3.58 15.49
N PRO A 138 4.64 2.64 16.03
CA PRO A 138 4.23 1.75 17.11
C PRO A 138 4.35 2.40 18.51
N ARG A 139 4.15 3.72 18.62
CA ARG A 139 4.35 4.46 19.88
C ARG A 139 3.32 4.14 20.97
N ASP A 140 2.18 3.55 20.60
CA ASP A 140 1.13 3.09 21.51
C ASP A 140 0.66 1.68 21.10
N PRO A 141 0.54 0.72 22.03
CA PRO A 141 0.08 -0.63 21.73
C PRO A 141 -1.26 -0.69 20.99
N LYS A 142 -2.18 0.26 21.24
CA LYS A 142 -3.49 0.30 20.57
C LYS A 142 -3.36 0.54 19.07
N ILE A 143 -2.35 1.28 18.63
CA ILE A 143 -2.08 1.48 17.20
C ILE A 143 -1.68 0.15 16.57
N VAL A 144 -0.74 -0.56 17.21
CA VAL A 144 -0.25 -1.86 16.74
C VAL A 144 -1.37 -2.88 16.68
N GLU A 145 -2.15 -3.02 17.76
CA GLU A 145 -3.29 -3.93 17.84
C GLU A 145 -4.35 -3.63 16.78
N ALA A 146 -4.68 -2.37 16.54
CA ALA A 146 -5.67 -1.98 15.53
C ALA A 146 -5.19 -2.26 14.10
N VAL A 147 -3.90 -2.02 13.82
CA VAL A 147 -3.29 -2.37 12.52
C VAL A 147 -3.30 -3.89 12.35
N ALA A 148 -2.92 -4.67 13.37
CA ALA A 148 -2.92 -6.13 13.31
C ALA A 148 -4.33 -6.71 13.15
N ALA A 149 -5.32 -6.21 13.89
CA ALA A 149 -6.72 -6.59 13.75
C ALA A 149 -7.23 -6.34 12.31
N THR A 150 -6.76 -5.26 11.68
CA THR A 150 -7.05 -4.96 10.27
C THR A 150 -6.33 -5.93 9.34
N ALA A 151 -5.02 -6.17 9.54
CA ALA A 151 -4.17 -7.02 8.69
C ALA A 151 -4.62 -8.49 8.61
N PHE A 152 -5.19 -9.01 9.70
CA PHE A 152 -5.59 -10.41 9.83
C PHE A 152 -7.11 -10.62 9.87
N ARG A 153 -7.89 -9.61 9.49
CA ARG A 153 -9.34 -9.76 9.41
C ARG A 153 -9.73 -10.83 8.39
N LYS A 154 -10.67 -11.70 8.77
CA LYS A 154 -11.16 -12.81 7.93
C LYS A 154 -11.78 -12.34 6.61
N PHE A 155 -12.52 -11.24 6.66
CA PHE A 155 -13.24 -10.71 5.50
C PHE A 155 -12.44 -9.58 4.83
N ALA A 156 -12.58 -9.48 3.51
CA ALA A 156 -12.00 -8.38 2.74
C ALA A 156 -12.54 -7.04 3.25
N ILE A 157 -11.64 -6.07 3.40
CA ILE A 157 -12.00 -4.70 3.78
C ILE A 157 -11.76 -3.83 2.55
N ILE A 158 -12.85 -3.32 1.97
CA ILE A 158 -12.78 -2.57 0.72
C ILE A 158 -12.57 -1.10 1.04
N ASN A 159 -11.55 -0.50 0.40
CA ASN A 159 -11.33 0.94 0.49
C ASN A 159 -12.49 1.73 -0.13
N ASP A 160 -12.85 2.86 0.47
CA ASP A 160 -14.00 3.69 0.07
C ASP A 160 -13.75 4.51 -1.22
N TYR A 161 -12.50 4.55 -1.71
CA TYR A 161 -12.09 5.41 -2.84
C TYR A 161 -12.18 4.75 -4.21
N GLY A 162 -13.40 4.45 -4.67
CA GLY A 162 -13.75 4.20 -6.08
C GLY A 162 -13.17 2.94 -6.75
N VAL A 163 -12.02 2.44 -6.29
CA VAL A 163 -11.39 1.21 -6.72
C VAL A 163 -11.41 0.24 -5.55
N ARG A 164 -12.09 -0.89 -5.75
CA ARG A 164 -12.30 -1.90 -4.71
C ARG A 164 -11.00 -2.61 -4.38
N HIS A 165 -10.26 -2.09 -3.41
CA HIS A 165 -8.99 -2.63 -2.96
C HIS A 165 -9.11 -3.17 -1.55
N ASP A 166 -8.56 -4.37 -1.36
CA ASP A 166 -8.49 -5.00 -0.04
C ASP A 166 -7.34 -4.38 0.77
N ILE A 167 -7.70 -3.53 1.75
CA ILE A 167 -6.73 -2.76 2.55
C ILE A 167 -5.97 -3.62 3.57
N ARG A 168 -6.31 -4.90 3.73
CA ARG A 168 -5.56 -5.82 4.60
C ARG A 168 -4.10 -5.95 4.16
N SER A 169 -3.85 -5.88 2.85
CA SER A 169 -2.49 -5.85 2.29
C SER A 169 -1.69 -4.63 2.76
N LEU A 170 -2.31 -3.44 2.74
CA LEU A 170 -1.71 -2.22 3.28
C LEU A 170 -1.47 -2.35 4.79
N ALA A 171 -2.42 -2.89 5.55
CA ALA A 171 -2.27 -3.08 6.99
C ALA A 171 -1.09 -4.01 7.33
N ARG A 172 -0.85 -5.08 6.55
CA ARG A 172 0.33 -5.95 6.72
C ARG A 172 1.64 -5.22 6.47
N VAL A 173 1.69 -4.34 5.45
CA VAL A 173 2.86 -3.50 5.21
C VAL A 173 3.08 -2.55 6.39
N VAL A 174 2.05 -1.84 6.83
CA VAL A 174 2.17 -0.92 7.98
C VAL A 174 2.65 -1.67 9.23
N LEU A 175 2.13 -2.88 9.48
CA LEU A 175 2.60 -3.70 10.59
C LEU A 175 4.06 -4.16 10.41
N ALA A 176 4.47 -4.51 9.19
CA ALA A 176 5.86 -4.84 8.88
C ALA A 176 6.80 -3.65 9.15
N GLU A 177 6.35 -2.43 8.89
CA GLU A 177 7.12 -1.21 9.18
C GLU A 177 7.28 -0.92 10.67
N PHE A 178 6.46 -1.54 11.53
CA PHE A 178 6.64 -1.48 12.99
C PHE A 178 7.76 -2.40 13.49
N GLY A 179 8.37 -3.22 12.61
CA GLY A 179 9.53 -4.06 12.91
C GLY A 179 9.26 -5.10 13.99
N ASP A 180 10.15 -5.18 14.98
CA ASP A 180 10.11 -6.19 16.04
C ASP A 180 8.83 -6.13 16.91
N VAL A 181 8.14 -4.99 16.94
CA VAL A 181 6.85 -4.88 17.65
C VAL A 181 5.79 -5.81 17.03
N ALA A 182 5.98 -6.20 15.76
CA ALA A 182 5.10 -7.13 15.06
C ALA A 182 5.41 -8.62 15.30
N THR A 183 6.44 -8.98 16.07
CA THR A 183 6.82 -10.37 16.36
C THR A 183 5.66 -11.29 16.80
N PRO A 184 4.68 -10.86 17.62
CA PRO A 184 3.55 -11.71 18.01
C PRO A 184 2.71 -12.26 16.84
N TRP A 185 2.77 -11.61 15.67
CA TRP A 185 2.04 -12.01 14.46
C TRP A 185 2.91 -12.69 13.41
N SER A 186 4.17 -12.98 13.72
CA SER A 186 5.14 -13.55 12.78
C SER A 186 4.70 -14.92 12.23
N GLU A 187 4.24 -15.83 13.10
CA GLU A 187 3.71 -17.15 12.73
C GLU A 187 2.48 -17.02 11.80
N GLN A 188 1.50 -16.20 12.19
CA GLN A 188 0.29 -15.99 11.41
C GLN A 188 0.59 -15.37 10.04
N ALA A 189 1.59 -14.48 9.95
CA ALA A 189 2.07 -13.93 8.71
C ALA A 189 2.76 -15.01 7.86
N PHE A 190 3.61 -15.84 8.46
CA PHE A 190 4.32 -16.91 7.77
C PHE A 190 3.36 -17.90 7.09
N GLU A 191 2.34 -18.36 7.81
CA GLU A 191 1.32 -19.28 7.29
C GLU A 191 0.50 -18.66 6.14
N ALA A 192 0.42 -17.34 6.07
CA ALA A 192 -0.28 -16.65 5.00
C ALA A 192 0.58 -16.39 3.74
N ILE A 193 1.88 -16.71 3.75
CA ILE A 193 2.79 -16.43 2.61
C ILE A 193 2.41 -17.26 1.38
N ASN A 194 2.11 -16.57 0.27
CA ASN A 194 1.90 -17.17 -1.04
C ASN A 194 2.08 -16.13 -2.17
N THR A 195 2.03 -16.57 -3.43
CA THR A 195 2.15 -15.74 -4.63
C THR A 195 0.82 -15.50 -5.35
N ASN A 196 -0.31 -15.96 -4.81
CA ASN A 196 -1.60 -15.88 -5.51
C ASN A 196 -2.16 -14.45 -5.53
N ASP A 197 -1.91 -13.67 -4.48
CA ASP A 197 -2.45 -12.33 -4.32
C ASP A 197 -1.54 -11.41 -3.50
N ALA A 198 -2.01 -10.18 -3.26
CA ALA A 198 -1.28 -9.16 -2.49
C ALA A 198 -1.31 -9.42 -1.00
N LEU A 199 -2.21 -10.27 -0.51
CA LEU A 199 -2.21 -10.66 0.89
C LEU A 199 -1.04 -11.60 1.14
N GLY A 200 -0.82 -12.59 0.27
CA GLY A 200 0.27 -13.55 0.40
C GLY A 200 1.66 -12.90 0.39
N THR A 201 1.91 -12.00 -0.55
CA THR A 201 3.21 -11.32 -0.68
C THR A 201 3.47 -10.31 0.44
N THR A 202 2.44 -9.62 0.94
CA THR A 202 2.58 -8.72 2.10
C THR A 202 2.71 -9.46 3.43
N ALA A 203 2.13 -10.66 3.53
CA ALA A 203 2.40 -11.55 4.65
C ALA A 203 3.88 -11.92 4.71
N ALA A 204 4.53 -12.05 3.55
CA ALA A 204 5.97 -12.30 3.47
C ALA A 204 6.80 -11.13 4.00
N GLN A 205 6.44 -9.89 3.64
CA GLN A 205 7.07 -8.68 4.20
C GLN A 205 6.94 -8.63 5.73
N LEU A 206 5.72 -8.88 6.23
CA LEU A 206 5.44 -8.90 7.67
C LEU A 206 6.19 -10.02 8.39
N ALA A 207 6.13 -11.26 7.91
CA ALA A 207 6.81 -12.39 8.54
C ALA A 207 8.33 -12.16 8.62
N LEU A 208 8.91 -11.56 7.58
CA LEU A 208 10.33 -11.23 7.55
C LEU A 208 10.69 -10.10 8.52
N ALA A 209 9.91 -9.00 8.52
CA ALA A 209 10.12 -7.87 9.42
C ALA A 209 9.90 -8.24 10.90
N ALA A 210 8.95 -9.13 11.16
CA ALA A 210 8.63 -9.65 12.50
C ALA A 210 9.61 -10.73 12.99
N GLY A 211 10.61 -11.10 12.17
CA GLY A 211 11.70 -12.00 12.55
C GLY A 211 11.39 -13.50 12.46
N HIS A 212 10.42 -13.93 11.64
CA HIS A 212 10.12 -15.36 11.51
C HIS A 212 11.33 -16.14 10.91
N PRO A 213 11.81 -17.20 11.56
CA PRO A 213 13.08 -17.85 11.22
C PRO A 213 13.10 -18.49 9.82
N GLN A 214 11.93 -18.90 9.30
CA GLN A 214 11.82 -19.56 8.00
C GLN A 214 11.35 -18.62 6.87
N ALA A 215 11.00 -17.37 7.17
CA ALA A 215 10.41 -16.48 6.17
C ALA A 215 11.38 -16.18 5.01
N LEU A 216 12.67 -15.97 5.30
CA LEU A 216 13.67 -15.68 4.28
C LEU A 216 13.78 -16.82 3.25
N ALA A 217 13.96 -18.05 3.71
CA ALA A 217 14.05 -19.23 2.85
C ALA A 217 12.79 -19.42 2.01
N ARG A 218 11.60 -19.22 2.61
CA ARG A 218 10.32 -19.31 1.91
C ARG A 218 10.18 -18.26 0.81
N ILE A 219 10.59 -17.01 1.08
CA ILE A 219 10.54 -15.91 0.12
C ILE A 219 11.49 -16.18 -1.05
N THR A 220 12.72 -16.63 -0.79
CA THR A 220 13.69 -16.99 -1.84
C THR A 220 13.11 -18.06 -2.76
N ALA A 221 12.57 -19.15 -2.20
CA ALA A 221 11.97 -20.22 -2.98
C ALA A 221 10.82 -19.70 -3.89
N LEU A 222 9.95 -18.83 -3.37
CA LEU A 222 8.86 -18.25 -4.17
C LEU A 222 9.35 -17.32 -5.28
N LEU A 223 10.44 -16.59 -5.08
CA LEU A 223 11.05 -15.77 -6.13
C LEU A 223 11.60 -16.65 -7.25
N ASP A 224 12.29 -17.74 -6.89
CA ASP A 224 12.83 -18.72 -7.86
C ASP A 224 11.70 -19.42 -8.63
N ASP A 225 10.64 -19.85 -7.92
CA ASP A 225 9.46 -20.48 -8.51
C ASP A 225 8.79 -19.56 -9.54
N ILE A 226 8.64 -18.26 -9.25
CA ILE A 226 8.08 -17.30 -10.22
C ILE A 226 8.91 -17.26 -11.51
N LEU A 227 10.25 -17.25 -11.41
CA LEU A 227 11.10 -17.22 -12.60
C LEU A 227 11.06 -18.53 -13.37
N LYS A 228 11.02 -19.67 -12.65
CA LYS A 228 10.91 -21.01 -13.22
C LYS A 228 9.58 -21.23 -13.95
N ASP A 229 8.48 -20.79 -13.36
CA ASP A 229 7.14 -20.90 -13.95
C ASP A 229 6.94 -19.97 -15.15
N ASN A 230 7.80 -18.95 -15.29
CA ASN A 230 7.77 -17.99 -16.38
C ASN A 230 9.12 -18.00 -17.12
N PRO A 231 9.51 -19.09 -17.82
CA PRO A 231 10.85 -19.23 -18.39
C PRO A 231 11.12 -18.33 -19.60
N LYS A 232 10.07 -17.73 -20.18
CA LYS A 232 10.14 -16.88 -21.39
C LYS A 232 9.94 -15.42 -21.04
N ASP A 233 10.58 -14.55 -21.81
CA ASP A 233 10.33 -13.11 -21.78
C ASP A 233 9.14 -12.72 -22.67
N PRO A 234 8.40 -11.66 -22.30
CA PRO A 234 8.47 -10.91 -21.05
C PRO A 234 7.75 -11.62 -19.88
N ILE A 235 8.18 -11.38 -18.64
CA ILE A 235 7.46 -11.86 -17.45
C ILE A 235 6.06 -11.22 -17.40
N PRO A 236 4.97 -12.01 -17.30
CA PRO A 236 3.61 -11.51 -17.24
C PRO A 236 3.38 -10.52 -16.09
N ARG A 237 2.52 -9.52 -16.32
CA ARG A 237 2.30 -8.41 -15.39
C ARG A 237 2.00 -8.88 -13.96
N LEU A 238 1.15 -9.89 -13.80
CA LEU A 238 0.76 -10.40 -12.48
C LEU A 238 1.94 -11.08 -11.77
N ALA A 239 2.63 -11.99 -12.44
CA ALA A 239 3.83 -12.66 -11.92
C ALA A 239 4.92 -11.65 -11.53
N ARG A 240 5.19 -10.67 -12.40
CA ARG A 240 6.09 -9.54 -12.13
C ARG A 240 5.68 -8.79 -10.86
N ASN A 241 4.38 -8.50 -10.67
CA ASN A 241 3.92 -7.79 -9.49
C ASN A 241 4.19 -8.59 -8.20
N ARG A 242 3.93 -9.91 -8.22
CA ARG A 242 4.21 -10.79 -7.07
C ARG A 242 5.70 -10.82 -6.78
N PHE A 243 6.51 -10.95 -7.83
CA PHE A 243 7.97 -10.92 -7.74
C PHE A 243 8.46 -9.63 -7.09
N TYR A 244 8.01 -8.47 -7.57
CA TYR A 244 8.42 -7.18 -7.03
C TYR A 244 8.07 -7.02 -5.55
N GLU A 245 6.88 -7.46 -5.15
CA GLU A 245 6.43 -7.38 -3.77
C GLU A 245 7.25 -8.29 -2.83
N LEU A 246 7.63 -9.48 -3.29
CA LEU A 246 8.54 -10.38 -2.55
C LEU A 246 9.98 -9.87 -2.53
N ALA A 247 10.46 -9.29 -3.62
CA ALA A 247 11.79 -8.69 -3.69
C ALA A 247 11.91 -7.48 -2.75
N HIS A 248 10.83 -6.69 -2.59
CA HIS A 248 10.75 -5.67 -1.56
C HIS A 248 10.77 -6.23 -0.13
N ALA A 249 10.26 -7.46 0.09
CA ALA A 249 10.45 -8.13 1.36
C ALA A 249 11.95 -8.35 1.63
N LEU A 250 12.70 -8.92 0.68
CA LEU A 250 14.16 -9.10 0.83
C LEU A 250 14.89 -7.79 1.16
N ALA A 251 14.50 -6.68 0.53
CA ALA A 251 15.09 -5.37 0.80
C ALA A 251 14.97 -4.91 2.27
N LEU A 252 14.00 -5.43 3.05
CA LEU A 252 13.87 -5.15 4.50
C LEU A 252 15.09 -5.62 5.30
N LEU A 253 15.74 -6.69 4.85
CA LEU A 253 16.90 -7.26 5.53
C LEU A 253 18.22 -6.59 5.11
N GLY A 254 18.18 -5.70 4.13
CA GLY A 254 19.36 -5.03 3.58
C GLY A 254 20.49 -6.01 3.23
N PRO A 255 21.73 -5.75 3.68
CA PRO A 255 22.89 -6.62 3.44
C PRO A 255 22.70 -8.09 3.82
N ARG A 256 21.87 -8.39 4.83
CA ARG A 256 21.60 -9.78 5.24
C ARG A 256 20.86 -10.58 4.17
N ALA A 257 20.22 -9.91 3.21
CA ALA A 257 19.53 -10.57 2.10
C ALA A 257 20.45 -10.92 0.92
N GLN A 258 21.72 -10.48 0.92
CA GLN A 258 22.63 -10.67 -0.19
C GLN A 258 22.74 -12.14 -0.67
N PRO A 259 22.87 -13.16 0.22
CA PRO A 259 22.93 -14.56 -0.22
C PRO A 259 21.65 -15.06 -0.91
N HIS A 260 20.56 -14.32 -0.80
CA HIS A 260 19.23 -14.64 -1.31
C HIS A 260 18.82 -13.76 -2.50
N ALA A 261 19.72 -12.91 -2.99
CA ALA A 261 19.43 -11.92 -4.05
C ALA A 261 19.46 -12.51 -5.46
N GLY A 262 19.84 -13.79 -5.63
CA GLY A 262 20.06 -14.41 -6.94
C GLY A 262 18.91 -14.22 -7.93
N ALA A 263 17.66 -14.48 -7.51
CA ALA A 263 16.48 -14.24 -8.33
C ALA A 263 16.33 -12.74 -8.72
N VAL A 264 16.60 -11.83 -7.78
CA VAL A 264 16.51 -10.37 -8.00
C VAL A 264 17.59 -9.91 -8.99
N VAL A 265 18.77 -10.51 -8.98
CA VAL A 265 19.82 -10.28 -9.98
C VAL A 265 19.38 -10.87 -11.32
N GLN A 266 18.82 -12.08 -11.34
CA GLN A 266 18.40 -12.78 -12.56
C GLN A 266 17.28 -12.04 -13.30
N ILE A 267 16.28 -11.49 -12.61
CA ILE A 267 15.20 -10.75 -13.29
C ILE A 267 15.73 -9.55 -14.06
N MET A 268 16.88 -8.97 -13.67
CA MET A 268 17.46 -7.77 -14.30
C MET A 268 17.96 -8.00 -15.72
N SER A 269 18.15 -9.26 -16.15
CA SER A 269 18.45 -9.60 -17.54
C SER A 269 17.20 -9.84 -18.39
N ARG A 270 16.00 -9.69 -17.83
CA ARG A 270 14.73 -10.06 -18.46
C ARG A 270 13.88 -8.84 -18.80
N LYS A 271 12.92 -9.01 -19.70
CA LYS A 271 11.83 -8.05 -19.91
C LYS A 271 10.64 -8.38 -19.02
N VAL A 272 9.86 -7.35 -18.65
CA VAL A 272 8.64 -7.50 -17.86
C VAL A 272 7.49 -6.72 -18.48
N GLN A 273 6.29 -7.26 -18.38
CA GLN A 273 5.11 -6.60 -18.90
C GLN A 273 4.63 -5.49 -17.96
N SER A 274 4.31 -4.31 -18.49
CA SER A 274 3.71 -3.19 -17.76
C SER A 274 2.53 -2.60 -18.52
N TRP A 275 1.49 -2.21 -17.79
CA TRP A 275 0.32 -1.56 -18.40
C TRP A 275 0.51 -0.05 -18.45
N ALA A 276 0.39 0.54 -19.62
CA ALA A 276 0.52 1.97 -19.84
C ALA A 276 -0.59 2.44 -20.79
N PRO A 277 -1.79 2.77 -20.29
CA PRO A 277 -2.82 3.41 -21.10
C PRO A 277 -2.31 4.70 -21.75
N PRO A 278 -2.72 5.00 -23.00
CA PRO A 278 -3.54 4.19 -23.90
C PRO A 278 -2.76 3.09 -24.67
N PHE A 279 -1.43 3.04 -24.53
CA PHE A 279 -0.50 2.20 -25.31
C PHE A 279 -0.58 0.70 -25.06
N GLY A 280 -1.34 0.27 -24.06
CA GLY A 280 -1.56 -1.15 -23.80
C GLY A 280 -0.51 -1.78 -22.88
N MET A 281 -0.21 -3.06 -23.10
CA MET A 281 0.82 -3.79 -22.37
C MET A 281 2.18 -3.59 -23.08
N LEU A 282 3.12 -2.97 -22.39
CA LEU A 282 4.49 -2.70 -22.86
C LEU A 282 5.49 -3.66 -22.24
N GLU A 283 6.55 -3.96 -22.97
CA GLU A 283 7.70 -4.74 -22.48
C GLU A 283 8.81 -3.79 -22.03
N LEU A 284 9.08 -3.78 -20.74
CA LEU A 284 10.03 -2.85 -20.13
C LEU A 284 11.14 -3.62 -19.41
N SER A 285 12.31 -2.99 -19.29
CA SER A 285 13.32 -3.48 -18.35
C SER A 285 12.87 -3.23 -16.90
N PRO A 286 13.22 -4.10 -15.94
CA PRO A 286 12.70 -4.05 -14.56
C PRO A 286 13.37 -2.99 -13.68
N ARG A 287 13.41 -1.73 -14.13
CA ARG A 287 14.10 -0.62 -13.46
C ARG A 287 13.73 -0.43 -11.99
N ARG A 288 12.50 -0.79 -11.59
CA ARG A 288 12.04 -0.72 -10.20
C ARG A 288 12.87 -1.61 -9.25
N MET A 289 13.51 -2.66 -9.75
CA MET A 289 14.39 -3.54 -8.96
C MET A 289 15.77 -2.95 -8.69
N CYS A 290 16.18 -1.87 -9.38
CA CYS A 290 17.43 -1.18 -9.05
C CYS A 290 17.42 -0.67 -7.61
N ARG A 291 16.29 -0.11 -7.12
CA ARG A 291 16.18 0.33 -5.73
C ARG A 291 16.23 -0.84 -4.73
N VAL A 292 15.64 -1.98 -5.09
CA VAL A 292 15.71 -3.20 -4.27
C VAL A 292 17.17 -3.66 -4.15
N LEU A 293 17.90 -3.73 -5.27
CA LEU A 293 19.32 -4.08 -5.29
C LEU A 293 20.20 -3.08 -4.51
N GLN A 294 19.91 -1.79 -4.58
CA GLN A 294 20.61 -0.77 -3.77
C GLN A 294 20.46 -1.02 -2.27
N LEU A 295 19.27 -1.44 -1.83
CA LEU A 295 19.01 -1.69 -0.41
C LEU A 295 19.60 -3.01 0.07
N ILE A 296 19.55 -4.04 -0.77
CA ILE A 296 20.19 -5.32 -0.48
C ILE A 296 21.72 -5.15 -0.44
N GLY A 297 22.30 -4.40 -1.38
CA GLY A 297 23.75 -4.22 -1.48
C GLY A 297 24.51 -5.47 -1.92
N GLY A 298 25.83 -5.44 -1.79
CA GLY A 298 26.73 -6.52 -2.17
C GLY A 298 27.27 -6.41 -3.61
N SER A 299 28.36 -7.11 -3.88
CA SER A 299 29.14 -6.99 -5.13
C SER A 299 28.33 -7.33 -6.39
N GLU A 300 27.47 -8.33 -6.33
CA GLU A 300 26.58 -8.69 -7.45
C GLU A 300 25.56 -7.58 -7.74
N ALA A 301 24.92 -7.05 -6.69
CA ALA A 301 23.98 -5.94 -6.83
C ALA A 301 24.68 -4.71 -7.40
N GLU A 302 25.86 -4.35 -6.89
CA GLU A 302 26.69 -3.24 -7.39
C GLU A 302 27.02 -3.39 -8.88
N THR A 303 27.41 -4.60 -9.31
CA THR A 303 27.69 -4.89 -10.72
C THR A 303 26.46 -4.64 -11.61
N ILE A 304 25.27 -5.02 -11.15
CA ILE A 304 24.03 -4.75 -11.89
C ILE A 304 23.68 -3.27 -11.90
N LEU A 305 23.91 -2.55 -10.79
CA LEU A 305 23.58 -1.13 -10.67
C LEU A 305 24.39 -0.24 -11.62
N LEU A 306 25.57 -0.68 -12.05
CA LEU A 306 26.40 0.03 -13.04
C LEU A 306 25.85 -0.07 -14.48
N LYS A 307 24.93 -1.00 -14.74
CA LYS A 307 24.32 -1.22 -16.07
C LYS A 307 23.38 -0.07 -16.43
N GLU A 308 23.23 0.17 -17.74
CA GLU A 308 22.38 1.24 -18.29
C GLU A 308 20.94 1.19 -17.80
N VAL A 309 20.40 -0.01 -17.52
CA VAL A 309 19.05 -0.18 -16.98
C VAL A 309 18.82 0.58 -15.67
N CYS A 310 19.85 0.72 -14.82
CA CYS A 310 19.78 1.40 -13.53
C CYS A 310 20.33 2.83 -13.56
N ARG A 311 20.88 3.30 -14.69
CA ARG A 311 21.31 4.69 -14.82
C ARG A 311 20.07 5.61 -14.88
N PRO A 312 20.07 6.74 -14.15
CA PRO A 312 19.08 7.78 -14.36
C PRO A 312 19.13 8.18 -15.84
N LYS A 313 17.99 8.21 -16.53
CA LYS A 313 17.96 8.85 -17.84
C LYS A 313 18.17 10.34 -17.58
N VAL A 314 19.27 10.89 -18.08
CA VAL A 314 19.38 12.33 -18.24
C VAL A 314 18.34 12.67 -19.30
N ASP A 315 17.30 13.39 -18.90
CA ASP A 315 16.21 13.82 -19.76
C ASP A 315 16.74 14.85 -20.76
N THR A 316 17.44 14.39 -21.81
CA THR A 316 17.86 15.23 -22.93
C THR A 316 16.67 15.42 -23.87
N TRP A 317 15.75 16.31 -23.50
CA TRP A 317 14.66 16.75 -24.38
C TRP A 317 15.04 18.02 -25.18
N GLU A 318 16.33 18.36 -25.27
CA GLU A 318 16.85 19.53 -26.02
C GLU A 318 17.40 19.16 -27.42
N GLN A 319 16.73 18.28 -28.16
CA GLN A 319 16.99 18.05 -29.59
C GLN A 319 15.68 18.06 -30.36
#